data_AF-A0A352AMK5-F1
#
_entry.id   AF-A0A352AMK5-F1
#
_cell.length_a   1.000
_cell.length_b   1.000
_cell.length_c   1.000
_cell.angle_alpha   90.00
_cell.angle_beta   90.00
_cell.angle_gamma   90.00
#
_symmetry.space_group_name_H-M   'P 1'
#
loop_
_entity.id
_entity.type
_entity.pdbx_description
1 polymer ?
#
loop_
_entity_poly.entity_id
_entity_poly.type
_entity_poly.pdbx_seq_one_letter_code
_entity_poly.pdbx_strand_id
1 'polypeptide(L)'
;LIDEYYEAQSLDPSRLPLLRDRISQLIIRENLHQDLGVGSEAIAGKFPTANTQSLISDRLLERVDTYLCELKESQIRDGLHIFGRCPQGRQLRDLIVAIARHPSPGRLGLTRAIALDWGWDFEEIQNKRDAIAQLEQKAT
;
A
#
# COMPACT_ATOMS: atom_id res chain seq x y z
N LEU A 1 -13.05 -2.22 0.48
CA LEU A 1 -13.48 -0.80 0.35
C LEU A 1 -12.64 -0.07 -0.67
N ILE A 2 -11.30 -0.05 -0.55
CA ILE A 2 -10.44 0.55 -1.58
C ILE A 2 -10.49 -0.27 -2.89
N ASP A 3 -10.38 -1.61 -2.80
CA ASP A 3 -10.58 -2.49 -3.96
C ASP A 3 -11.93 -2.23 -4.64
N GLU A 4 -13.00 -2.16 -3.84
CA GLU A 4 -14.37 -1.85 -4.30
C GLU A 4 -14.48 -0.47 -4.96
N TYR A 5 -13.70 0.52 -4.50
CA TYR A 5 -13.65 1.84 -5.11
C TYR A 5 -13.03 1.79 -6.52
N TYR A 6 -11.91 1.08 -6.69
CA TYR A 6 -11.27 0.91 -8.00
C TYR A 6 -12.13 0.08 -8.96
N GLU A 7 -12.81 -0.96 -8.46
CA GLU A 7 -13.79 -1.72 -9.25
C GLU A 7 -14.95 -0.82 -9.70
N ALA A 8 -15.52 -0.03 -8.79
CA ALA A 8 -16.62 0.88 -9.10
C ALA A 8 -16.21 1.98 -10.09
N GLN A 9 -14.95 2.41 -10.09
CA GLN A 9 -14.45 3.40 -11.06
C GLN A 9 -14.62 2.94 -12.51
N SER A 10 -14.50 1.63 -12.75
CA SER A 10 -14.64 1.04 -14.08
C SER A 10 -16.07 0.54 -14.38
N LEU A 11 -16.79 0.07 -13.36
CA LEU A 11 -18.06 -0.65 -13.54
C LEU A 11 -19.31 0.18 -13.18
N ASP A 12 -19.23 1.03 -12.16
CA ASP A 12 -20.36 1.84 -11.69
C ASP A 12 -19.90 3.15 -11.04
N PRO A 13 -19.57 4.17 -11.87
CA PRO A 13 -19.06 5.45 -11.38
C PRO A 13 -20.04 6.21 -10.46
N SER A 14 -21.33 5.87 -10.49
CA SER A 14 -22.34 6.54 -9.66
C SER A 14 -22.13 6.31 -8.16
N ARG A 15 -21.45 5.22 -7.79
CA ARG A 15 -21.18 4.82 -6.40
C ARG A 15 -19.93 5.47 -5.81
N LEU A 16 -19.10 6.12 -6.64
CA LEU A 16 -17.82 6.69 -6.22
C LEU A 16 -17.95 7.71 -5.07
N PRO A 17 -18.91 8.67 -5.09
CA PRO A 17 -19.04 9.64 -4.00
C PRO A 17 -19.35 8.98 -2.66
N LEU A 18 -20.25 7.98 -2.66
CA LEU A 18 -20.64 7.26 -1.46
C LEU A 18 -19.48 6.42 -0.90
N LEU A 19 -18.71 5.76 -1.77
CA LEU A 19 -17.53 4.99 -1.38
C LEU A 19 -16.43 5.91 -0.82
N ARG A 20 -16.19 7.07 -1.44
CA ARG A 20 -15.25 8.10 -0.95
C ARG A 20 -15.62 8.56 0.45
N ASP A 21 -16.88 8.95 0.68
CA ASP A 21 -17.34 9.40 2.00
C ASP A 21 -17.17 8.31 3.06
N ARG A 22 -17.51 7.06 2.72
CA ARG A 22 -17.37 5.92 3.63
C ARG A 22 -15.90 5.64 3.98
N ILE A 23 -14.99 5.73 3.00
CA ILE A 23 -13.55 5.56 3.22
C ILE A 23 -13.01 6.69 4.09
N SER A 24 -13.36 7.95 3.80
CA SER A 24 -12.93 9.11 4.61
C SER A 24 -13.39 9.02 6.06
N GLN A 25 -14.64 8.61 6.30
CA GLN A 25 -15.16 8.40 7.65
C GLN A 25 -14.39 7.30 8.39
N LEU A 26 -14.04 6.20 7.70
CA LEU A 26 -13.29 5.11 8.30
C LEU A 26 -11.86 5.53 8.65
N ILE A 27 -11.18 6.28 7.77
CA ILE A 27 -9.83 6.82 8.01
C ILE A 27 -9.80 7.71 9.27
N ILE A 28 -10.83 8.54 9.46
CA ILE A 28 -10.94 9.38 10.66
C ILE A 28 -11.19 8.51 11.89
N ARG A 29 -12.15 7.58 11.81
CA ARG A 29 -12.54 6.70 12.92
C ARG A 29 -11.37 5.85 13.43
N GLU A 30 -10.57 5.29 12.54
CA GLU A 30 -9.44 4.43 12.88
C GLU A 30 -8.13 5.22 13.13
N ASN A 31 -8.20 6.55 13.17
CA ASN A 31 -7.04 7.45 13.34
C ASN A 31 -5.94 7.34 12.28
N LEU A 32 -6.19 6.66 11.15
CA LEU A 32 -5.23 6.45 10.08
C LEU A 32 -4.73 7.76 9.44
N HIS A 33 -5.52 8.83 9.53
CA HIS A 33 -5.12 10.17 9.11
C HIS A 33 -3.85 10.68 9.82
N GLN A 34 -3.62 10.25 11.07
CA GLN A 34 -2.43 10.61 11.83
C GLN A 34 -1.19 9.91 11.27
N ASP A 35 -1.30 8.61 10.94
CA ASP A 35 -0.22 7.83 10.34
C ASP A 35 0.13 8.31 8.93
N LEU A 36 -0.88 8.80 8.19
CA LEU A 36 -0.70 9.39 6.86
C LEU A 36 -0.15 10.82 6.92
N GLY A 37 -0.14 11.47 8.09
CA GLY A 37 0.27 12.87 8.25
C GLY A 37 -0.70 13.87 7.61
N VAL A 38 -1.98 13.51 7.48
CA VAL A 38 -3.02 14.35 6.87
C VAL A 38 -3.94 14.89 7.96
N GLY A 39 -4.09 16.21 8.04
CA GLY A 39 -5.01 16.83 9.00
C GLY A 39 -6.46 16.36 8.80
N SER A 40 -7.16 16.04 9.89
CA SER A 40 -8.56 15.57 9.85
C SER A 40 -9.49 16.56 9.13
N GLU A 41 -9.20 17.85 9.17
CA GLU A 41 -9.96 18.90 8.47
C GLU A 41 -9.79 18.86 6.93
N ALA A 42 -8.63 18.41 6.45
CA ALA A 42 -8.35 18.24 5.02
C ALA A 42 -9.14 17.04 4.45
N ILE A 43 -9.37 16.02 5.27
CA ILE A 43 -10.14 14.81 4.91
C ILE A 43 -11.64 15.07 4.99
N ALA A 44 -12.08 15.88 5.95
CA ALA A 44 -13.49 16.25 6.14
C ALA A 44 -14.00 17.33 5.16
N GLY A 45 -13.18 17.79 4.21
CA GLY A 45 -13.61 18.67 3.13
C GLY A 45 -13.95 20.12 3.54
N LYS A 46 -13.42 20.63 4.67
CA LYS A 46 -13.77 21.96 5.19
C LYS A 46 -13.08 23.16 4.51
N PHE A 47 -12.22 22.95 3.51
CA PHE A 47 -11.72 24.02 2.63
C PHE A 47 -12.20 23.80 1.19
N PRO A 48 -13.43 24.23 0.86
CA PRO A 48 -13.98 24.12 -0.48
C PRO A 48 -13.61 25.37 -1.29
N THR A 49 -12.65 25.25 -2.20
CA THR A 49 -12.69 26.03 -3.44
C THR A 49 -13.19 25.07 -4.52
N ALA A 50 -14.25 25.50 -5.23
CA ALA A 50 -15.20 24.69 -6.01
C ALA A 50 -14.62 23.85 -7.18
N ASN A 51 -13.30 23.77 -7.29
CA ASN A 51 -12.52 23.08 -8.32
C ASN A 51 -11.47 22.12 -7.73
N THR A 52 -11.33 22.04 -6.40
CA THR A 52 -10.27 21.28 -5.71
C THR A 52 -10.81 20.03 -4.98
N GLN A 53 -12.12 19.88 -4.85
CA GLN A 53 -12.76 18.77 -4.12
C GLN A 53 -12.46 17.38 -4.74
N SER A 54 -12.22 17.31 -6.06
CA SER A 54 -11.95 16.03 -6.74
C SER A 54 -10.50 15.56 -6.59
N LEU A 55 -9.53 16.48 -6.53
CA LEU A 55 -8.10 16.12 -6.57
C LEU A 55 -7.56 15.72 -5.19
N ILE A 56 -8.19 16.17 -4.12
CA ILE A 56 -7.80 15.83 -2.73
C ILE A 56 -8.31 14.43 -2.34
N SER A 57 -9.43 13.96 -2.91
CA SER A 57 -9.93 12.60 -2.65
C SER A 57 -9.12 11.50 -3.33
N ASP A 58 -8.77 11.66 -4.61
CA ASP A 58 -8.02 10.62 -5.34
C ASP A 58 -6.58 10.48 -4.83
N ARG A 59 -5.90 11.60 -4.54
CA ARG A 59 -4.56 11.58 -3.92
C ARG A 59 -4.55 10.95 -2.52
N LEU A 60 -5.58 11.23 -1.72
CA LEU A 60 -5.70 10.59 -0.41
C LEU A 60 -5.86 9.07 -0.55
N LEU A 61 -6.66 8.62 -1.53
CA LEU A 61 -6.85 7.20 -1.80
C LEU A 61 -5.57 6.52 -2.28
N GLU A 62 -4.82 7.14 -3.18
CA GLU A 62 -3.49 6.66 -3.62
C GLU A 62 -2.52 6.52 -2.43
N ARG A 63 -2.49 7.51 -1.54
CA ARG A 63 -1.63 7.50 -0.35
C ARG A 63 -2.03 6.43 0.66
N VAL A 64 -3.34 6.26 0.88
CA VAL A 64 -3.87 5.19 1.75
C VAL A 64 -3.55 3.82 1.17
N ASP A 65 -3.75 3.63 -0.13
CA ASP A 65 -3.45 2.37 -0.81
C ASP A 65 -1.96 2.02 -0.70
N THR A 66 -1.09 3.00 -0.97
CA THR A 66 0.36 2.85 -0.80
C THR A 66 0.72 2.46 0.63
N TYR A 67 0.19 3.18 1.63
CA TYR A 67 0.44 2.89 3.04
C TYR A 67 -0.04 1.48 3.44
N LEU A 68 -1.23 1.06 3.00
CA LEU A 68 -1.77 -0.26 3.30
C LEU A 68 -0.97 -1.36 2.60
N CYS A 69 -0.51 -1.13 1.38
CA CYS A 69 0.41 -2.02 0.69
C CYS A 69 1.73 -2.18 1.46
N GLU A 70 2.34 -1.08 1.91
CA GLU A 70 3.57 -1.12 2.70
C GLU A 70 3.38 -1.85 4.03
N LEU A 71 2.28 -1.57 4.73
CA LEU A 71 1.95 -2.24 5.98
C LEU A 71 1.72 -3.74 5.79
N LYS A 72 1.04 -4.13 4.70
CA LYS A 72 0.80 -5.53 4.34
C LYS A 72 2.10 -6.27 3.97
N GLU A 73 3.03 -5.57 3.31
CA GLU A 73 4.32 -6.13 2.92
C GLU A 73 5.35 -6.13 4.06
N SER A 74 5.12 -5.35 5.11
CA SER A 74 6.00 -5.26 6.28
C SER A 74 6.17 -6.62 6.97
N GLN A 75 7.43 -7.01 7.18
CA GLN A 75 7.77 -8.25 7.87
C GLN A 75 7.86 -8.02 9.38
N ILE A 76 6.81 -8.41 10.10
CA ILE A 76 6.79 -8.40 11.56
C ILE A 76 7.13 -9.80 12.07
N ARG A 77 8.01 -9.88 13.08
CA ARG A 77 8.45 -11.15 13.68
C ARG A 77 7.32 -11.76 14.51
N ASP A 78 7.06 -13.05 14.30
CA ASP A 78 6.07 -13.84 15.04
C ASP A 78 6.64 -14.41 16.37
N GLY A 79 7.22 -13.53 17.19
CA GLY A 79 7.80 -13.87 18.50
C GLY A 79 9.34 -13.82 18.58
N LEU A 80 9.88 -14.48 19.62
CA LEU A 80 11.32 -14.50 19.93
C LEU A 80 11.95 -15.86 19.62
N HIS A 81 13.23 -15.84 19.24
CA HIS A 81 14.00 -17.04 19.02
C HIS A 81 14.39 -17.73 20.35
N ILE A 82 14.34 -19.06 20.37
CA ILE A 82 14.83 -19.89 21.46
C ILE A 82 16.10 -20.57 20.99
N PHE A 83 17.22 -20.32 21.69
CA PHE A 83 18.51 -20.89 21.35
C PHE A 83 18.46 -22.42 21.27
N GLY A 84 19.04 -22.99 20.21
CA GLY A 84 19.06 -24.44 19.98
C GLY A 84 17.75 -25.02 19.42
N ARG A 85 16.71 -24.21 19.22
CA ARG A 85 15.43 -24.66 18.65
C ARG A 85 15.20 -24.10 17.26
N CYS A 86 15.22 -24.99 16.26
CA CYS A 86 14.83 -24.63 14.89
C CYS A 86 13.30 -24.42 14.83
N PRO A 87 12.81 -23.36 14.15
CA PRO A 87 11.37 -23.17 13.94
C PRO A 87 10.78 -24.34 13.14
N GLN A 88 9.48 -24.61 13.34
CA GLN A 88 8.77 -25.71 12.69
C GLN A 88 7.43 -25.23 12.12
N GLY A 89 6.88 -25.99 11.16
CA GLY A 89 5.57 -25.71 10.57
C GLY A 89 5.48 -24.30 9.98
N ARG A 90 4.51 -23.52 10.48
CA ARG A 90 4.26 -22.15 10.04
C ARG A 90 5.47 -21.23 10.17
N GLN A 91 6.13 -21.26 11.33
CA GLN A 91 7.28 -20.38 11.61
C GLN A 91 8.45 -20.65 10.65
N LEU A 92 8.69 -21.92 10.31
CA LEU A 92 9.74 -22.29 9.37
C LEU A 92 9.40 -21.80 7.95
N ARG A 93 8.17 -22.01 7.49
CA ARG A 93 7.70 -21.52 6.19
C ARG A 93 7.83 -20.01 6.11
N ASP A 94 7.35 -19.29 7.10
CA ASP A 94 7.32 -17.83 7.10
C ASP A 94 8.75 -17.26 7.15
N LEU A 95 9.67 -17.90 7.90
CA LEU A 95 11.10 -17.59 7.88
C LEU A 95 11.73 -17.84 6.51
N ILE A 96 11.45 -18.97 5.86
CA ILE A 96 11.97 -19.28 4.52
C ILE A 96 11.47 -18.24 3.51
N VAL A 97 10.19 -17.88 3.55
CA VAL A 97 9.62 -16.84 2.68
C VAL A 97 10.29 -15.50 2.94
N ALA A 98 10.50 -15.12 4.20
CA ALA A 98 11.19 -13.88 4.55
C ALA A 98 12.61 -13.81 3.97
N ILE A 99 13.38 -14.91 4.09
CA ILE A 99 14.74 -15.02 3.54
C ILE A 99 14.72 -15.05 2.01
N ALA A 100 13.76 -15.74 1.39
CA ALA A 100 13.66 -15.88 -0.06
C ALA A 100 13.19 -14.60 -0.74
N ARG A 101 12.42 -13.74 -0.07
CA ARG A 101 11.85 -12.52 -0.67
C ARG A 101 12.94 -11.54 -1.13
N HIS A 102 14.02 -11.38 -0.37
CA HIS A 102 15.08 -10.43 -0.69
C HIS A 102 16.18 -11.06 -1.58
N PRO A 103 16.64 -10.34 -2.62
CA PRO A 103 17.77 -10.78 -3.43
C PRO A 103 19.05 -10.83 -2.58
N SER A 104 19.95 -11.75 -2.93
CA SER A 104 21.30 -11.85 -2.36
C SER A 104 22.31 -12.04 -3.48
N PRO A 105 23.62 -11.83 -3.26
CA PRO A 105 24.62 -12.06 -4.31
C PRO A 105 24.48 -13.46 -4.92
N GLY A 106 24.29 -13.53 -6.25
CA GLY A 106 24.07 -14.78 -6.97
C GLY A 106 22.68 -15.43 -6.82
N ARG A 107 21.71 -14.79 -6.16
CA ARG A 107 20.34 -15.32 -5.97
C ARG A 107 19.28 -14.22 -6.14
N LEU A 108 18.33 -14.47 -7.04
CA LEU A 108 17.17 -13.60 -7.22
C LEU A 108 16.25 -13.67 -5.99
N GLY A 109 15.65 -12.53 -5.64
CA GLY A 109 14.54 -12.51 -4.68
C GLY A 109 13.32 -13.20 -5.28
N LEU A 110 12.49 -13.82 -4.43
CA LEU A 110 11.35 -14.63 -4.85
C LEU A 110 10.41 -13.86 -5.80
N THR A 111 10.09 -12.60 -5.48
CA THR A 111 9.21 -11.77 -6.32
C THR A 111 9.83 -11.51 -7.70
N ARG A 112 11.14 -11.24 -7.76
CA ARG A 112 11.85 -11.04 -9.03
C ARG A 112 11.94 -12.32 -9.85
N ALA A 113 12.12 -13.47 -9.19
CA ALA A 113 12.13 -14.76 -9.86
C ALA A 113 10.76 -15.08 -10.50
N ILE A 114 9.66 -14.81 -9.78
CA ILE A 114 8.30 -14.99 -10.31
C ILE A 114 8.04 -14.03 -11.48
N ALA A 115 8.45 -12.76 -11.36
CA ALA A 115 8.29 -11.79 -12.44
C ALA A 115 9.01 -12.24 -13.72
N LEU A 116 10.24 -12.74 -13.59
CA LEU A 116 11.01 -13.26 -14.73
C LEU A 116 10.35 -14.50 -15.35
N ASP A 117 9.79 -15.40 -14.54
CA ASP A 117 9.07 -16.59 -15.04
C ASP A 117 7.83 -16.20 -15.87
N TRP A 118 7.17 -15.11 -15.50
CA TRP A 118 6.05 -14.54 -16.27
C TRP A 118 6.48 -13.61 -17.41
N GLY A 119 7.78 -13.44 -17.65
CA GLY A 119 8.32 -12.58 -18.69
C GLY A 119 8.15 -11.09 -18.40
N TRP A 120 7.98 -10.70 -17.14
CA TRP A 120 7.88 -9.30 -16.72
C TRP A 120 9.24 -8.75 -16.29
N ASP A 121 9.51 -7.50 -16.68
CA ASP A 121 10.66 -6.76 -16.18
C ASP A 121 10.32 -6.13 -14.81
N PHE A 122 10.83 -6.77 -13.75
CA PHE A 122 10.63 -6.29 -12.39
C PHE A 122 11.27 -4.91 -12.14
N GLU A 123 12.40 -4.60 -12.78
CA GLU A 123 13.06 -3.30 -12.60
C GLU A 123 12.24 -2.18 -13.25
N GLU A 124 11.63 -2.43 -14.41
CA GLU A 124 10.73 -1.48 -15.05
C GLU A 124 9.51 -1.16 -14.16
N ILE A 125 8.90 -2.19 -13.55
CA ILE A 125 7.74 -2.04 -12.67
C ILE A 125 8.11 -1.24 -11.41
N GLN A 126 9.27 -1.54 -10.81
CA GLN A 126 9.72 -0.86 -9.61
C GLN A 126 10.11 0.60 -9.89
N ASN A 127 10.80 0.86 -11.00
CA ASN A 127 11.16 2.22 -11.41
C ASN A 127 9.91 3.09 -11.67
N LYS A 128 8.85 2.53 -12.25
CA LYS A 128 7.57 3.23 -12.43
C LYS A 128 6.94 3.61 -11.09
N ARG A 129 6.96 2.71 -10.10
CA ARG A 129 6.48 2.99 -8.74
C ARG A 129 7.29 4.09 -8.06
N ASP A 130 8.62 3.99 -8.13
CA ASP A 130 9.52 4.95 -7.46
C ASP A 130 9.43 6.34 -8.11
N ALA A 131 9.24 6.41 -9.43
CA ALA A 131 9.02 7.67 -10.14
C ALA A 131 7.72 8.37 -9.70
N ILE A 132 6.64 7.61 -9.46
CA ILE A 132 5.37 8.15 -8.93
C ILE A 132 5.58 8.69 -7.51
N ALA A 133 6.23 7.92 -6.63
CA ALA A 133 6.51 8.35 -5.26
C ALA A 133 7.40 9.62 -5.18
N GLN A 134 8.35 9.78 -6.10
CA GLN A 134 9.20 10.98 -6.18
C GLN A 134 8.45 12.23 -6.68
N LEU A 135 7.46 12.07 -7.55
CA LEU A 135 6.60 13.18 -8.00
C LEU A 135 5.71 13.68 -6.86
N GLU A 136 5.25 12.78 -5.98
CA GLU A 136 4.45 13.12 -4.81
C GLU A 136 5.24 13.91 -3.74
N GLN A 137 6.50 13.54 -3.49
CA GLN A 137 7.37 14.27 -2.56
C GLN A 137 7.72 15.69 -3.03
N LYS A 138 7.75 15.93 -4.35
CA LYS A 138 8.01 17.27 -4.92
C LYS A 138 6.77 18.17 -5.00
N ALA A 139 5.58 17.59 -4.86
CA ALA A 139 4.31 18.30 -4.91
C ALA A 139 3.78 18.75 -3.52
N THR A 140 4.54 18.47 -2.46
CA THR A 140 4.30 18.90 -1.08
C THR A 140 5.30 19.99 -0.72
#